data_AF-A0A919WGH0-F1
#
_entry.id   AF-A0A919WGH0-F1
#
_cell.length_a   1.000
_cell.length_b   1.000
_cell.length_c   1.000
_cell.angle_alpha   90.00
_cell.angle_beta   90.00
_cell.angle_gamma   90.00
#
_symmetry.space_group_name_H-M   'P 1'
#
loop_
_entity.id
_entity.type
_entity.pdbx_description
1 polymer ?
#
loop_
_entity_poly.entity_id
_entity_poly.type
_entity_poly.pdbx_seq_one_letter_code
_entity_poly.pdbx_strand_id
1 'polypeptide(L)'
;MIYVFLIISSLIILACIYFILSPFFLTKESDEEKGDESNDELTLEAIYRAVNELEMDYLMKKVNEEHYLKLKEEYQLLASKMMKQMGAEKTKRSQSKNTDNLELELLAELHKLRKQEG
;
A
#
# COMPACT_ATOMS: atom_id res chain seq x y z
N MET A 1 18.03 43.55 27.73
CA MET A 1 18.15 42.28 28.48
C MET A 1 16.85 41.47 28.41
N ILE A 2 15.75 41.94 29.03
CA ILE A 2 14.46 41.20 29.06
C ILE A 2 13.84 41.01 27.67
N TYR A 3 13.86 42.04 26.82
CA TYR A 3 13.35 41.95 25.44
C TYR A 3 14.13 40.94 24.58
N VAL A 4 15.44 40.83 24.80
CA VAL A 4 16.29 39.85 24.09
C VAL A 4 15.90 38.43 24.51
N PHE A 5 15.66 38.21 25.81
CA PHE A 5 15.18 36.92 26.31
C PHE A 5 13.79 36.55 25.77
N LEU A 6 12.87 37.51 25.66
CA LEU A 6 11.54 37.31 25.08
C LEU A 6 11.58 36.94 23.59
N ILE A 7 12.49 37.54 22.81
CA ILE A 7 12.65 37.24 21.39
C ILE A 7 13.24 35.83 21.21
N ILE A 8 14.25 35.48 22.00
CA ILE A 8 14.89 34.15 21.95
C ILE A 8 13.91 33.06 22.37
N SER A 9 13.14 33.27 23.46
CA SER A 9 12.15 32.29 23.91
C SER A 9 11.03 32.12 22.89
N SER A 10 10.56 33.19 22.25
CA SER A 10 9.55 33.13 21.19
C SER A 10 10.04 32.35 19.97
N LEU A 11 11.30 32.56 19.54
CA LEU A 11 11.89 31.80 18.44
C LEU A 11 11.99 30.30 18.74
N ILE A 12 12.37 29.95 19.98
CA ILE A 12 12.45 28.54 20.40
C ILE A 12 11.06 27.90 20.39
N ILE A 13 10.04 28.59 20.92
CA ILE A 13 8.66 28.08 20.92
C ILE A 13 8.15 27.88 19.49
N LEU A 14 8.40 28.83 18.60
CA LEU A 14 8.04 28.71 17.18
C LEU A 14 8.77 27.54 16.50
N ALA A 15 10.06 27.33 16.79
CA ALA A 15 10.82 26.21 16.26
C ALA A 15 10.29 24.85 16.78
N CYS A 16 9.91 24.76 18.06
CA CYS A 16 9.29 23.57 18.62
C CYS A 16 7.95 23.26 17.95
N ILE A 17 7.07 24.26 17.81
CA ILE A 17 5.78 24.10 17.14
C ILE A 17 5.99 23.72 15.67
N TYR A 18 6.95 24.34 14.99
CA TYR A 18 7.33 23.99 13.62
C TYR A 18 7.80 22.55 13.54
N PHE A 19 8.66 22.06 14.44
CA PHE A 19 9.14 20.68 14.40
C PHE A 19 8.03 19.66 14.66
N ILE A 20 7.04 20.01 15.50
CA ILE A 20 5.87 19.16 15.77
C ILE A 20 4.91 19.14 14.58
N LEU A 21 4.68 20.29 13.94
CA LEU A 21 3.76 20.42 12.80
C LEU A 21 4.40 20.01 11.46
N SER A 22 5.71 20.17 11.31
CA SER A 22 6.51 19.81 10.12
C SER A 22 6.17 18.42 9.57
N PRO A 23 6.21 17.33 10.35
CA PRO A 23 5.88 16.00 9.84
C PRO A 23 4.41 15.88 9.37
N PHE A 24 3.52 16.75 9.83
CA PHE A 24 2.12 16.78 9.41
C PHE A 24 1.88 17.49 8.07
N PHE A 25 2.74 18.43 7.70
CA PHE A 25 2.64 19.19 6.44
C PHE A 25 3.53 18.62 5.33
N LEU A 26 4.66 17.96 5.67
CA LEU A 26 5.56 17.34 4.68
C LEU A 26 4.95 16.13 3.95
N THR A 27 3.90 15.52 4.48
CA THR A 27 3.15 14.45 3.80
C THR A 27 2.43 14.93 2.52
N LYS A 28 2.26 16.24 2.31
CA LYS A 28 1.42 16.75 1.22
C LYS A 28 2.17 17.36 0.02
N GLU A 29 3.48 17.58 0.13
CA GLU A 29 4.29 18.21 -0.95
C GLU A 29 5.40 17.29 -1.51
N SER A 30 5.34 15.99 -1.22
CA SER A 30 6.29 15.00 -1.75
C SER A 30 5.78 14.23 -2.98
N ASP A 31 4.82 14.79 -3.74
CA ASP A 31 4.19 14.09 -4.87
C ASP A 31 4.76 14.47 -6.26
N GLU A 32 5.77 15.35 -6.35
CA GLU A 32 6.34 15.72 -7.66
C GLU A 32 7.79 15.26 -7.92
N GLU A 33 8.58 14.85 -6.92
CA GLU A 33 9.94 14.37 -7.19
C GLU A 33 10.40 13.30 -6.19
N LYS A 34 9.86 12.08 -6.29
CA LYS A 34 10.59 10.81 -6.11
C LYS A 34 9.64 9.65 -6.32
N GLY A 35 10.02 8.76 -7.23
CA GLY A 35 9.28 7.55 -7.52
C GLY A 35 9.18 6.63 -6.31
N ASP A 36 8.07 5.90 -6.33
CA ASP A 36 7.85 4.58 -5.76
C ASP A 36 7.93 4.45 -4.23
N GLU A 37 6.95 3.72 -3.70
CA GLU A 37 6.71 3.37 -2.29
C GLU A 37 6.09 4.45 -1.37
N SER A 38 4.92 4.07 -0.83
CA SER A 38 4.19 4.68 0.30
C SER A 38 3.09 5.70 0.00
N ASN A 39 2.32 5.48 -1.07
CA ASN A 39 0.89 5.73 -0.93
C ASN A 39 0.31 4.68 0.02
N ASP A 40 -0.02 5.15 1.22
CA ASP A 40 -0.85 4.50 2.24
C ASP A 40 -2.31 4.32 1.76
N GLU A 41 -2.49 4.05 0.47
CA GLU A 41 -3.70 3.44 -0.04
C GLU A 41 -3.63 1.98 0.36
N LEU A 42 -4.69 1.49 0.98
CA LEU A 42 -4.95 0.07 1.24
C LEU A 42 -4.97 -0.71 -0.08
N THR A 43 -3.82 -0.89 -0.71
CA THR A 43 -3.70 -1.60 -1.97
C THR A 43 -3.86 -3.09 -1.70
N LEU A 44 -4.39 -3.80 -2.69
CA LEU A 44 -4.55 -5.25 -2.63
C LEU A 44 -3.21 -5.93 -2.27
N GLU A 45 -2.10 -5.38 -2.76
CA GLU A 45 -0.73 -5.83 -2.47
C GLU A 45 -0.36 -5.69 -0.99
N ALA A 46 -0.72 -4.59 -0.34
CA ALA A 46 -0.49 -4.41 1.11
C ALA A 46 -1.25 -5.47 1.93
N ILE A 47 -2.49 -5.80 1.52
CA ILE A 47 -3.29 -6.86 2.17
C ILE A 47 -2.60 -8.24 1.99
N TYR A 48 -2.09 -8.54 0.80
CA TYR A 48 -1.38 -9.80 0.56
C TYR A 48 -0.05 -9.89 1.33
N ARG A 49 0.71 -8.80 1.42
CA ARG A 49 1.92 -8.74 2.25
C ARG A 49 1.61 -8.97 3.72
N ALA A 50 0.58 -8.32 4.25
CA ALA A 50 0.16 -8.47 5.64
C ALA A 50 -0.25 -9.92 5.96
N VAL A 51 -0.99 -10.59 5.06
CA VAL A 51 -1.34 -12.01 5.22
C VAL A 51 -0.10 -12.90 5.19
N ASN A 52 0.86 -12.62 4.30
CA ASN A 52 2.09 -13.40 4.20
C ASN A 52 2.97 -13.25 5.46
N GLU A 53 3.09 -12.04 5.99
CA GLU A 53 3.79 -11.80 7.26
C GLU A 53 3.10 -12.51 8.44
N LEU A 54 1.77 -12.44 8.50
CA LEU A 54 0.96 -13.16 9.47
C LEU A 54 1.15 -14.69 9.38
N GLU A 55 1.26 -15.24 8.17
CA GLU A 55 1.57 -16.65 7.94
C GLU A 55 2.95 -17.01 8.50
N MET A 56 3.96 -16.18 8.24
CA MET A 56 5.31 -16.39 8.78
C MET A 56 5.31 -16.35 10.31
N ASP A 57 4.55 -15.45 10.94
CA ASP A 57 4.44 -15.36 12.39
C ASP A 57 3.71 -16.56 13.02
N TYR A 58 2.71 -17.12 12.33
CA TYR A 58 2.09 -18.38 12.71
C TYR A 58 3.06 -19.56 12.60
N LEU A 59 3.81 -19.69 11.50
CA LEU A 59 4.84 -20.72 11.34
C LEU A 59 5.93 -20.64 12.42
N MET A 60 6.25 -19.42 12.85
CA MET A 60 7.20 -19.16 13.95
C MET A 60 6.59 -19.36 15.34
N LYS A 61 5.34 -19.83 15.45
CA LYS A 61 4.59 -20.03 16.70
C LYS A 61 4.48 -18.76 17.57
N LYS A 62 4.59 -17.57 16.99
CA LYS A 62 4.36 -16.30 17.70
C LYS A 62 2.88 -16.02 17.92
N VAL A 63 2.02 -16.67 17.13
CA VAL A 63 0.57 -16.50 17.14
C VAL A 63 -0.10 -17.86 17.25
N ASN A 64 -1.19 -17.95 18.02
CA ASN A 64 -1.97 -19.17 18.18
C ASN A 64 -2.86 -19.42 16.95
N GLU A 65 -3.17 -20.69 16.65
CA GLU A 65 -3.89 -21.10 15.44
C GLU A 65 -5.28 -20.44 15.31
N GLU A 66 -6.02 -20.35 16.42
CA GLU A 66 -7.34 -19.70 16.46
C GLU A 66 -7.27 -18.21 16.10
N HIS A 67 -6.22 -17.52 16.57
CA HIS A 67 -6.01 -16.10 16.28
C HIS A 67 -5.58 -15.89 14.82
N TYR A 68 -4.73 -16.77 14.31
CA TYR A 68 -4.31 -16.76 12.90
C TYR A 68 -5.50 -16.95 11.96
N LEU A 69 -6.35 -17.96 12.21
CA LEU A 69 -7.53 -18.25 11.38
C LEU A 69 -8.49 -17.06 11.31
N LYS A 70 -8.79 -16.46 12.46
CA LYS A 70 -9.68 -15.30 12.54
C LYS A 70 -9.13 -14.10 11.76
N LEU A 71 -7.85 -13.78 11.94
CA LEU A 71 -7.24 -12.63 11.28
C LEU A 71 -7.12 -12.85 9.76
N LYS A 72 -6.80 -14.07 9.34
CA LYS A 72 -6.76 -14.46 7.92
C LYS A 72 -8.12 -14.26 7.24
N GLU A 73 -9.20 -14.66 7.90
CA GLU A 73 -10.57 -14.48 7.38
C GLU A 73 -10.92 -13.00 7.22
N GLU A 74 -10.57 -12.17 8.21
CA GLU A 74 -10.77 -10.71 8.16
C GLU A 74 -10.02 -10.05 6.99
N TYR A 75 -8.75 -10.43 6.76
CA TYR A 75 -7.96 -9.93 5.62
C TYR A 75 -8.49 -10.41 4.27
N GLN A 76 -8.97 -11.64 4.16
CA GLN A 76 -9.60 -12.14 2.93
C GLN A 76 -10.90 -11.40 2.61
N LEU A 77 -11.70 -11.11 3.64
CA LEU A 77 -12.91 -10.32 3.50
C LEU A 77 -12.57 -8.89 3.05
N LEU A 78 -11.52 -8.28 3.62
CA LEU A 78 -11.01 -6.98 3.19
C LEU A 78 -10.55 -6.98 1.72
N ALA A 79 -9.78 -8.00 1.31
CA ALA A 79 -9.34 -8.16 -0.08
C ALA A 79 -10.52 -8.29 -1.05
N SER A 80 -11.56 -9.05 -0.68
CA SER A 80 -12.76 -9.23 -1.51
C SER A 80 -13.54 -7.91 -1.69
N LYS A 81 -13.61 -7.07 -0.64
CA LYS A 81 -14.23 -5.75 -0.69
C LYS A 81 -13.44 -4.81 -1.62
N MET A 82 -12.11 -4.82 -1.51
CA MET A 82 -11.21 -4.07 -2.38
C MET A 82 -11.36 -4.49 -3.85
N MET A 83 -11.34 -5.79 -4.15
CA MET A 83 -11.55 -6.30 -5.50
C MET A 83 -12.90 -5.87 -6.09
N LYS A 84 -13.97 -5.87 -5.28
CA LYS A 84 -15.30 -5.44 -5.72
C LYS A 84 -15.35 -3.94 -6.03
N GLN A 85 -14.65 -3.11 -5.25
CA GLN A 85 -14.53 -1.67 -5.50
C GLN A 85 -13.73 -1.40 -6.78
N MET A 86 -12.60 -2.09 -6.98
CA MET A 86 -11.79 -2.00 -8.21
C MET A 86 -12.56 -2.51 -9.44
N GLY A 87 -13.35 -3.58 -9.32
CA GLY A 87 -14.18 -4.11 -10.41
C GLY A 87 -15.32 -3.18 -10.83
N ALA A 88 -15.90 -2.45 -9.86
CA ALA A 88 -16.92 -1.43 -10.14
C ALA A 88 -16.33 -0.21 -10.85
N GLU A 89 -15.08 0.18 -10.54
CA GLU A 89 -14.36 1.24 -11.29
C GLU A 89 -13.96 0.80 -12.71
N LYS A 90 -13.58 -0.46 -12.91
CA LYS A 90 -13.22 -0.99 -14.25
C LYS A 90 -14.39 -0.94 -15.25
N THR A 91 -15.64 -1.02 -14.78
CA THR A 91 -16.81 -0.88 -15.67
C THR A 91 -16.97 0.54 -16.23
N LYS A 92 -16.43 1.57 -15.57
CA LYS A 92 -16.38 2.94 -16.11
C LYS A 92 -15.17 3.21 -17.02
N ARG A 93 -14.10 2.40 -16.93
CA ARG A 93 -12.87 2.51 -17.75
C ARG A 93 -12.80 1.45 -18.87
N SER A 94 -13.93 0.93 -19.32
CA SER A 94 -14.06 0.02 -20.47
C SER A 94 -13.81 0.72 -21.82
N GLN A 95 -12.66 1.36 -21.98
CA GLN A 95 -12.19 1.82 -23.29
C GLN A 95 -10.65 1.89 -23.34
N SER A 96 -9.97 0.80 -23.05
CA SER A 96 -8.55 0.67 -23.41
C SER A 96 -8.31 -0.67 -24.11
N LYS A 97 -8.54 -0.64 -25.42
CA LYS A 97 -8.49 -1.74 -26.40
C LYS A 97 -7.11 -2.45 -26.54
N ASN A 98 -6.14 -2.13 -25.67
CA ASN A 98 -4.76 -2.60 -25.78
C ASN A 98 -4.40 -3.76 -24.85
N THR A 99 -5.11 -3.96 -23.73
CA THR A 99 -4.79 -5.04 -22.77
C THR A 99 -5.16 -6.42 -23.32
N ASP A 100 -6.29 -6.52 -24.03
CA ASP A 100 -6.81 -7.79 -24.54
C ASP A 100 -5.85 -8.44 -25.57
N ASN A 101 -5.14 -7.62 -26.35
CA ASN A 101 -4.16 -8.13 -27.32
C ASN A 101 -2.90 -8.68 -26.64
N LEU A 102 -2.44 -8.03 -25.56
CA LEU A 102 -1.27 -8.46 -24.80
C LEU A 102 -1.54 -9.79 -24.07
N GLU A 103 -2.73 -9.92 -23.46
CA GLU A 103 -3.13 -11.16 -22.78
C GLU A 103 -3.23 -12.34 -23.74
N LEU A 104 -3.75 -12.13 -24.96
CA LEU A 104 -3.83 -13.16 -25.99
C LEU A 104 -2.45 -13.62 -26.47
N GLU A 105 -1.50 -12.70 -26.63
CA GLU A 105 -0.13 -13.02 -27.06
C GLU A 105 0.61 -13.83 -25.98
N LEU A 106 0.47 -13.45 -24.71
CA LEU A 106 1.06 -14.14 -23.56
C LEU A 106 0.53 -15.58 -23.40
N LEU A 107 -0.77 -15.77 -23.63
CA LEU A 107 -1.43 -17.09 -23.58
C LEU A 107 -0.93 -18.01 -24.70
N ALA A 108 -0.69 -17.45 -25.88
CA ALA A 108 -0.16 -18.21 -27.02
C ALA A 108 1.28 -18.68 -26.78
N GLU A 109 2.10 -17.87 -26.10
CA GLU A 109 3.48 -18.20 -25.76
C GLU A 109 3.57 -19.29 -24.68
N LEU A 110 2.77 -19.19 -23.62
CA LEU A 110 2.66 -20.24 -22.59
C LEU A 110 2.24 -21.59 -23.17
N HIS A 111 1.33 -21.59 -24.15
CA HIS A 111 0.89 -22.81 -24.81
C HIS A 111 1.99 -23.43 -25.71
N LYS A 112 2.87 -22.62 -26.29
CA LYS A 112 4.04 -23.11 -27.04
C LYS A 112 5.05 -23.80 -26.12
N LEU A 113 5.36 -23.18 -24.97
CA LEU A 113 6.28 -23.76 -23.98
C LEU A 113 5.77 -25.12 -23.48
N ARG A 114 4.47 -25.21 -23.15
CA ARG A 114 3.84 -26.48 -22.72
C ARG A 114 3.92 -27.60 -23.77
N LYS A 115 3.97 -27.25 -25.07
CA LYS A 115 4.12 -28.22 -26.16
C LYS A 115 5.57 -28.62 -26.46
N GLN A 116 6.55 -27.87 -25.95
CA GLN A 116 7.97 -28.21 -26.11
C GLN A 116 8.51 -29.06 -24.95
N GLU A 117 7.85 -29.03 -23.79
CA GLU A 117 8.22 -29.81 -22.60
C GLU A 117 7.47 -31.15 -22.45
N GLY A 118 6.79 -31.63 -23.50
CA GLY A 118 6.17 -32.96 -23.57
C GLY A 118 6.61 -33.71 -24.82
#